data_AF-A0A3B4B0A7-F1
#
_entry.id   AF-A0A3B4B0A7-F1
#
_cell.length_a   1.000
_cell.length_b   1.000
_cell.length_c   1.000
_cell.angle_alpha   90.00
_cell.angle_beta   90.00
_cell.angle_gamma   90.00
#
_symmetry.space_group_name_H-M   'P 1'
#
loop_
_entity.id
_entity.type
_entity.pdbx_description
1 polymer ?
#
loop_
_entity_poly.entity_id
_entity_poly.type
_entity_poly.pdbx_seq_one_letter_code
_entity_poly.pdbx_strand_id
1 'polypeptide(L)'
;MEMSEQSAEGPELVPGLVPGPTRPAAAFHQNRVFLDLFWDLTKPEQEVRLRAVDSLVQYLQSNNKELEYTLKRLVDGLSHSRETARPAFSLALGQVLSAFKDLSLLQTLDRIRVKYNLLTVKKKLQRNAMFGSLFGVLALHQSGRLTQEPQVMVACVQLLQSLTPHRQHLKDLPTKTMMDILNQVSPGVFEQVLFSALQSDLSTPFRTPEQLHLLLVALQRFPHTLKPKKLKKLLGFSTIIHQDNVPRLTELLKTVANSVKKEHVLPPVMLDLLKLSLREDSFQLFWTKVISEGLLKEPPGPSHYLSFRVLGAALPLLSDTQLQDVLKGDVMRQYGLHLLSSQKPGRFQLAPEMEVYVSSFLQGCKDVDRQLIVVKGFSSLCNQGCPMVPPSWRVVQHLHSPALQAYTSWLLDMFLRPQLHLLLDVSTKKQTLVHRLRKWIGARLVALVDNQQLKKEEAMVLQVSRSVLSFSSTVLAYPPLLLTLHHACI
;
A
#
# COMPACT_ATOMS: atom_id res chain seq x y z
N MET A 1 75.80 -69.48 25.16
CA MET A 1 75.91 -68.77 26.45
C MET A 1 74.48 -68.54 26.89
N GLU A 2 73.91 -69.62 27.42
CA GLU A 2 73.49 -69.73 28.83
C GLU A 2 72.21 -68.91 29.07
N MET A 3 71.07 -69.63 29.11
CA MET A 3 70.31 -69.92 30.34
C MET A 3 69.27 -68.80 30.55
N SER A 4 68.00 -69.00 30.18
CA SER A 4 66.90 -69.73 30.88
C SER A 4 65.85 -68.66 31.26
N GLU A 5 64.53 -68.85 31.27
CA GLU A 5 63.56 -69.94 31.06
C GLU A 5 62.20 -69.24 30.84
N GLN A 6 61.44 -69.59 29.78
CA GLN A 6 60.23 -70.44 29.81
C GLN A 6 59.11 -69.90 30.73
N SER A 7 57.93 -69.58 30.21
CA SER A 7 56.79 -70.50 30.03
C SER A 7 55.59 -69.66 29.53
N ALA A 8 54.54 -70.11 28.84
CA ALA A 8 54.18 -71.31 28.10
C ALA A 8 52.91 -70.92 27.30
N GLU A 9 52.66 -71.69 26.24
CA GLU A 9 51.51 -71.83 25.33
C GLU A 9 50.13 -71.21 25.67
N GLY A 10 49.42 -70.77 24.61
CA GLY A 10 47.98 -70.41 24.61
C GLY A 10 47.06 -71.65 24.75
N PRO A 11 45.77 -71.66 24.31
CA PRO A 11 44.99 -70.69 23.53
C PRO A 11 43.54 -70.48 24.07
N GLU A 12 42.63 -70.02 23.19
CA GLU A 12 41.16 -70.21 23.18
C GLU A 12 40.18 -69.07 23.57
N LEU A 13 39.11 -69.02 22.75
CA LEU A 13 38.01 -68.04 22.67
C LEU A 13 36.99 -68.16 23.81
N VAL A 14 36.40 -67.02 24.22
CA VAL A 14 35.03 -66.98 24.81
C VAL A 14 34.27 -65.73 24.31
N PRO A 15 32.94 -65.81 24.06
CA PRO A 15 32.17 -64.89 23.22
C PRO A 15 31.27 -63.91 23.98
N GLY A 16 30.79 -62.87 23.27
CA GLY A 16 29.51 -62.21 23.54
C GLY A 16 29.58 -60.83 24.19
N LEU A 17 29.41 -59.78 23.39
CA LEU A 17 28.75 -58.54 23.83
C LEU A 17 27.63 -58.20 22.84
N VAL A 18 26.41 -58.55 23.24
CA VAL A 18 25.19 -58.02 22.65
C VAL A 18 25.17 -56.50 22.87
N PRO A 19 24.81 -55.65 21.88
CA PRO A 19 24.58 -54.24 22.14
C PRO A 19 23.32 -54.12 23.01
N GLY A 20 23.48 -53.65 24.25
CA GLY A 20 22.35 -53.30 25.09
C GLY A 20 21.48 -52.20 24.46
N PRO A 21 20.20 -52.11 24.84
CA PRO A 21 19.25 -51.20 24.21
C PRO A 21 19.67 -49.75 24.45
N THR A 22 19.73 -48.95 23.39
CA THR A 22 19.92 -47.51 23.46
C THR A 22 18.81 -46.84 24.26
N ARG A 23 19.13 -46.62 25.54
CA ARG A 23 18.67 -45.60 26.51
C ARG A 23 17.30 -44.95 26.26
N PRO A 24 16.25 -45.35 27.02
CA PRO A 24 14.97 -44.65 27.11
C PRO A 24 15.10 -43.14 27.37
N ALA A 25 16.11 -42.72 28.16
CA ALA A 25 16.34 -41.32 28.52
C ALA A 25 16.57 -40.37 27.32
N ALA A 26 17.21 -40.85 26.25
CA ALA A 26 17.45 -40.03 25.05
C ALA A 26 16.15 -39.78 24.26
N ALA A 27 15.29 -40.81 24.15
CA ALA A 27 13.97 -40.67 23.55
C ALA A 27 13.04 -39.75 24.36
N PHE A 28 13.09 -39.85 25.70
CA PHE A 28 12.35 -38.92 26.59
C PHE A 28 12.81 -37.46 26.41
N HIS A 29 14.12 -37.22 26.28
CA HIS A 29 14.65 -35.88 26.07
C HIS A 29 14.22 -35.31 24.71
N GLN A 30 14.29 -36.10 23.63
CA GLN A 30 13.83 -35.67 22.29
C GLN A 30 12.34 -35.35 22.28
N ASN A 31 11.50 -36.16 22.94
CA ASN A 31 10.07 -35.88 23.07
C ASN A 31 9.80 -34.58 23.83
N ARG A 32 10.58 -34.26 24.86
CA ARG A 32 10.44 -32.99 25.59
C ARG A 32 10.80 -31.78 24.72
N VAL A 33 11.93 -31.86 24.02
CA VAL A 33 12.38 -30.79 23.10
C VAL A 33 11.34 -30.55 22.00
N PHE A 34 10.75 -31.62 21.44
CA PHE A 34 9.66 -31.52 20.48
C PHE A 34 8.43 -30.79 21.04
N LEU A 35 8.01 -31.12 22.26
CA LEU A 35 6.87 -30.46 22.90
C LEU A 35 7.14 -28.99 23.23
N ASP A 36 8.40 -28.65 23.58
CA ASP A 36 8.83 -27.28 23.86
C ASP A 36 8.69 -26.35 22.65
N LEU A 37 8.81 -26.87 21.43
CA LEU A 37 8.59 -26.08 20.21
C LEU A 37 7.17 -25.48 20.15
N PHE A 38 6.15 -26.21 20.59
CA PHE A 38 4.77 -25.67 20.63
C PHE A 38 4.61 -24.58 21.69
N TRP A 39 5.36 -24.66 22.80
CA TRP A 39 5.38 -23.60 23.79
C TRP A 39 6.06 -22.34 23.24
N ASP A 40 7.12 -22.52 22.44
CA ASP A 40 7.85 -21.44 21.81
C ASP A 40 7.01 -20.69 20.76
N LEU A 41 6.11 -21.37 20.04
CA LEU A 41 5.12 -20.72 19.17
C LEU A 41 4.20 -19.73 19.92
N THR A 42 4.09 -19.83 21.25
CA THR A 42 3.24 -18.94 22.06
C THR A 42 3.99 -17.78 22.70
N LYS A 43 5.31 -17.70 22.53
CA LYS A 43 6.18 -16.67 23.13
C LYS A 43 5.94 -15.30 22.47
N PRO A 44 6.08 -14.18 23.21
CA PRO A 44 5.86 -12.85 22.67
C PRO A 44 6.93 -12.43 21.65
N GLU A 45 8.15 -12.97 21.72
CA GLU A 45 9.25 -12.67 20.82
C GLU A 45 9.03 -13.29 19.43
N GLN A 46 9.01 -12.48 18.38
CA GLN A 46 8.83 -12.95 17.00
C GLN A 46 9.93 -13.92 16.56
N GLU A 47 11.18 -13.59 16.87
CA GLU A 47 12.34 -14.42 16.51
C GLU A 47 12.33 -15.81 17.15
N VAL A 48 11.75 -15.94 18.35
CA VAL A 48 11.59 -17.24 19.01
C VAL A 48 10.54 -18.07 18.28
N ARG A 49 9.40 -17.45 17.94
CA ARG A 49 8.33 -18.13 17.20
C ARG A 49 8.79 -18.60 15.81
N LEU A 50 9.52 -17.76 15.07
CA LEU A 50 10.02 -18.12 13.74
C LEU A 50 11.01 -19.28 13.81
N ARG A 51 11.98 -19.24 14.73
CA ARG A 51 12.91 -20.36 14.95
C ARG A 51 12.20 -21.65 15.36
N ALA A 52 11.12 -21.56 16.15
CA ALA A 52 10.33 -22.71 16.54
C ALA A 52 9.60 -23.34 15.35
N VAL A 53 9.10 -22.55 14.39
CA VAL A 53 8.52 -23.06 13.14
C VAL A 53 9.55 -23.86 12.35
N ASP A 54 10.73 -23.29 12.11
CA ASP A 54 11.79 -23.95 11.34
C ASP A 54 12.24 -25.25 12.02
N SER A 55 12.46 -25.19 13.33
CA SER A 55 12.89 -26.34 14.14
C SER A 55 11.83 -27.45 14.14
N LEU A 56 10.55 -27.10 14.14
CA LEU A 56 9.45 -28.07 14.09
C LEU A 56 9.43 -28.83 12.76
N VAL A 57 9.61 -28.13 11.63
CA VAL A 57 9.67 -28.75 10.31
C VAL A 57 10.90 -29.66 10.19
N GLN A 58 12.07 -29.19 10.63
CA GLN A 58 13.31 -29.99 10.62
C GLN A 58 13.19 -31.25 11.49
N TYR A 59 12.57 -31.12 12.68
CA TYR A 59 12.32 -32.26 13.55
C TYR A 59 11.43 -33.30 12.87
N LEU A 60 10.33 -32.88 12.24
CA LEU A 60 9.40 -33.79 11.56
C LEU A 60 10.01 -34.47 10.33
N GLN A 61 10.93 -33.81 9.62
CA GLN A 61 11.66 -34.41 8.50
C GLN A 61 12.52 -35.60 8.96
N SER A 62 13.04 -35.52 10.18
CA SER A 62 13.84 -36.59 10.79
C SER A 62 12.98 -37.62 11.55
N ASN A 63 11.77 -37.25 11.97
CA ASN A 63 10.87 -38.08 12.76
C ASN A 63 9.39 -37.92 12.37
N ASN A 64 9.01 -38.58 11.27
CA ASN A 64 7.65 -38.48 10.70
C ASN A 64 6.54 -39.11 11.57
N LYS A 65 6.89 -39.86 12.64
CA LYS A 65 5.89 -40.52 13.51
C LYS A 65 5.01 -39.53 14.27
N GLU A 66 5.51 -38.31 14.50
CA GLU A 66 4.82 -37.25 15.25
C GLU A 66 3.97 -36.33 14.36
N LEU A 67 3.85 -36.62 13.06
CA LEU A 67 3.19 -35.73 12.11
C LEU A 67 1.70 -35.54 12.41
N GLU A 68 0.97 -36.62 12.68
CA GLU A 68 -0.47 -36.55 13.00
C GLU A 68 -0.73 -35.81 14.33
N TYR A 69 0.11 -36.06 15.34
CA TYR A 69 0.06 -35.31 16.59
C TYR A 69 0.31 -33.81 16.36
N THR A 70 1.32 -33.50 15.54
CA THR A 70 1.65 -32.11 15.19
C THR A 70 0.50 -31.43 14.47
N LEU A 71 -0.09 -32.06 13.46
CA LEU A 71 -1.25 -31.52 12.75
C LEU A 71 -2.40 -31.20 13.70
N LYS A 72 -2.73 -32.14 14.60
CA LYS A 72 -3.74 -31.90 15.62
C LYS A 72 -3.40 -30.70 16.50
N ARG A 73 -2.17 -30.63 17.04
CA ARG A 73 -1.73 -29.51 17.89
C ARG A 73 -1.73 -28.16 17.17
N LEU A 74 -1.30 -28.14 15.91
CA LEU A 74 -1.25 -26.92 15.11
C LEU A 74 -2.66 -26.44 14.76
N VAL A 75 -3.54 -27.33 14.32
CA VAL A 75 -4.97 -27.01 14.11
C VAL A 75 -5.57 -26.51 15.41
N ASP A 76 -5.26 -27.13 16.56
CA ASP A 76 -5.77 -26.70 17.85
C ASP A 76 -5.32 -25.29 18.26
N GLY A 77 -4.10 -24.92 17.88
CA GLY A 77 -3.49 -23.63 18.18
C GLY A 77 -3.97 -22.46 17.30
N LEU A 78 -4.69 -22.69 16.21
CA LEU A 78 -5.19 -21.61 15.32
C LEU A 78 -6.11 -20.62 16.06
N SER A 79 -6.82 -21.10 17.08
CA SER A 79 -7.72 -20.31 17.92
C SER A 79 -7.12 -19.94 19.28
N HIS A 80 -5.80 -19.90 19.40
CA HIS A 80 -5.10 -19.63 20.66
C HIS A 80 -5.56 -18.31 21.30
N SER A 81 -5.61 -18.26 22.63
CA SER A 81 -6.08 -17.07 23.38
C SER A 81 -5.20 -15.85 23.11
N ARG A 82 -3.88 -16.03 23.17
CA ARG A 82 -2.87 -15.02 22.81
C ARG A 82 -2.94 -14.69 21.32
N GLU A 83 -3.16 -13.42 21.02
CA GLU A 83 -3.25 -12.90 19.65
C GLU A 83 -1.96 -13.13 18.85
N THR A 84 -0.80 -12.93 19.47
CA THR A 84 0.52 -13.12 18.85
C THR A 84 0.85 -14.57 18.49
N ALA A 85 0.19 -15.54 19.13
CA ALA A 85 0.42 -16.96 18.88
C ALA A 85 -0.33 -17.48 17.65
N ARG A 86 -1.52 -16.93 17.35
CA ARG A 86 -2.37 -17.44 16.24
C ARG A 86 -1.67 -17.37 14.88
N PRO A 87 -0.98 -16.26 14.50
CA PRO A 87 -0.19 -16.22 13.27
C PRO A 87 0.94 -17.24 13.24
N ALA A 88 1.58 -17.55 14.39
CA ALA A 88 2.66 -18.51 14.44
C ALA A 88 2.18 -19.96 14.26
N PHE A 89 1.04 -20.33 14.86
CA PHE A 89 0.40 -21.62 14.58
C PHE A 89 -0.08 -21.75 13.14
N SER A 90 -0.62 -20.68 12.57
CA SER A 90 -1.02 -20.62 11.15
C SER A 90 0.19 -20.84 10.23
N LEU A 91 1.29 -20.13 10.48
CA LEU A 91 2.54 -20.26 9.73
C LEU A 91 3.14 -21.66 9.88
N ALA A 92 3.23 -22.18 11.10
CA ALA A 92 3.73 -23.53 11.36
C ALA A 92 2.94 -24.58 10.58
N LEU A 93 1.60 -24.48 10.59
CA LEU A 93 0.74 -25.40 9.83
C LEU A 93 0.98 -25.25 8.32
N GLY A 94 1.09 -24.03 7.81
CA GLY A 94 1.42 -23.77 6.42
C GLY A 94 2.76 -24.38 5.99
N GLN A 95 3.80 -24.23 6.81
CA GLN A 95 5.14 -24.79 6.53
C GLN A 95 5.14 -26.32 6.57
N VAL A 96 4.44 -26.94 7.54
CA VAL A 96 4.26 -28.40 7.58
C VAL A 96 3.54 -28.89 6.33
N LEU A 97 2.44 -28.25 5.92
CA LEU A 97 1.71 -28.62 4.70
C LEU A 97 2.54 -28.41 3.42
N SER A 98 3.44 -27.43 3.41
CA SER A 98 4.36 -27.18 2.30
C SER A 98 5.45 -28.26 2.21
N ALA A 99 6.05 -28.62 3.35
CA ALA A 99 7.12 -29.61 3.45
C ALA A 99 6.63 -31.05 3.20
N PHE A 100 5.43 -31.40 3.65
CA PHE A 100 4.87 -32.75 3.58
C PHE A 100 3.73 -32.82 2.56
N LYS A 101 4.07 -33.06 1.28
CA LYS A 101 3.10 -33.06 0.16
C LYS A 101 2.06 -34.17 0.24
N ASP A 102 2.36 -35.26 0.93
CA ASP A 102 1.44 -36.39 1.14
C ASP A 102 0.22 -36.01 1.99
N LEU A 103 0.31 -34.91 2.75
CA LEU A 103 -0.82 -34.40 3.51
C LEU A 103 -1.86 -33.76 2.59
N SER A 104 -3.11 -34.20 2.73
CA SER A 104 -4.24 -33.62 2.00
C SER A 104 -4.63 -32.26 2.56
N LEU A 105 -4.68 -31.24 1.70
CA LEU A 105 -5.21 -29.93 2.07
C LEU A 105 -6.71 -30.01 2.37
N LEU A 106 -7.45 -30.82 1.62
CA LEU A 106 -8.88 -31.03 1.83
C LEU A 106 -9.16 -31.61 3.23
N GLN A 107 -8.48 -32.70 3.61
CA GLN A 107 -8.65 -33.29 4.94
C GLN A 107 -8.27 -32.31 6.06
N THR A 108 -7.23 -31.51 5.85
CA THR A 108 -6.82 -30.47 6.81
C THR A 108 -7.89 -29.38 6.93
N LEU A 109 -8.46 -28.92 5.81
CA LEU A 109 -9.56 -27.96 5.80
C LEU A 109 -10.81 -28.52 6.51
N ASP A 110 -11.12 -29.80 6.31
CA ASP A 110 -12.26 -30.44 6.97
C ASP A 110 -12.05 -30.53 8.49
N ARG A 111 -10.83 -30.85 8.95
CA ARG A 111 -10.48 -30.80 10.38
C ARG A 111 -10.68 -29.39 10.97
N ILE A 112 -10.26 -28.35 10.23
CA ILE A 112 -10.46 -26.94 10.63
C ILE A 112 -11.96 -26.63 10.71
N ARG A 113 -12.74 -26.99 9.69
CA ARG A 113 -14.19 -26.75 9.63
C ARG A 113 -14.94 -27.43 10.77
N VAL A 114 -14.64 -28.70 11.04
CA VAL A 114 -15.25 -29.45 12.15
C VAL A 114 -14.90 -28.80 13.48
N LYS A 115 -13.62 -28.46 13.70
CA LYS A 115 -13.17 -27.88 14.96
C LYS A 115 -13.77 -26.49 15.23
N TYR A 116 -13.90 -25.68 14.18
CA TYR A 116 -14.27 -24.27 14.28
C TYR A 116 -15.66 -23.96 13.71
N ASN A 117 -16.54 -24.96 13.67
CA ASN A 117 -17.91 -24.80 13.23
C ASN A 117 -18.69 -23.87 14.18
N LEU A 118 -19.07 -22.69 13.68
CA LEU A 118 -19.74 -21.64 14.44
C LEU A 118 -21.11 -22.04 15.01
N LEU A 119 -21.75 -23.08 14.44
CA LEU A 119 -23.04 -23.61 14.87
C LEU A 119 -22.92 -24.55 16.07
N THR A 120 -21.80 -25.27 16.18
CA THR A 120 -21.61 -26.30 17.22
C THR A 120 -20.75 -25.81 18.39
N VAL A 121 -19.86 -24.84 18.16
CA VAL A 121 -19.03 -24.30 19.24
C VAL A 121 -19.85 -23.50 20.25
N LYS A 122 -19.46 -23.60 21.53
CA LYS A 122 -20.08 -22.82 22.62
C LYS A 122 -19.99 -21.32 22.30
N LYS A 123 -21.05 -20.55 22.58
CA LYS A 123 -21.12 -19.09 22.32
C LYS A 123 -19.86 -18.33 22.76
N LYS A 124 -19.32 -18.61 23.95
CA LYS A 124 -18.11 -17.97 24.49
C LYS A 124 -16.83 -18.23 23.67
N LEU A 125 -16.80 -19.28 22.85
CA LEU A 125 -15.68 -19.65 21.99
C LEU A 125 -15.88 -19.26 20.53
N GLN A 126 -17.03 -18.69 20.16
CA GLN A 126 -17.32 -18.33 18.75
C GLN A 126 -16.27 -17.35 18.19
N ARG A 127 -15.86 -16.34 18.97
CA ARG A 127 -14.77 -15.44 18.58
C ARG A 127 -13.47 -16.20 18.27
N ASN A 128 -13.10 -17.15 19.12
CA ASN A 128 -11.90 -17.94 18.95
C ASN A 128 -12.01 -18.85 17.72
N ALA A 129 -13.19 -19.44 17.49
CA ALA A 129 -13.47 -20.25 16.32
C ALA A 129 -13.41 -19.44 15.02
N MET A 130 -13.92 -18.20 15.01
CA MET A 130 -13.78 -17.28 13.87
C MET A 130 -12.30 -17.04 13.51
N PHE A 131 -11.45 -16.80 14.51
CA PHE A 131 -10.00 -16.69 14.28
C PHE A 131 -9.40 -18.02 13.83
N GLY A 132 -9.80 -19.14 14.44
CA GLY A 132 -9.34 -20.47 14.07
C GLY A 132 -9.61 -20.79 12.59
N SER A 133 -10.82 -20.50 12.10
CA SER A 133 -11.19 -20.65 10.70
C SER A 133 -10.38 -19.74 9.78
N LEU A 134 -10.22 -18.45 10.14
CA LEU A 134 -9.41 -17.50 9.35
C LEU A 134 -7.94 -17.93 9.25
N PHE A 135 -7.30 -18.23 10.38
CA PHE A 135 -5.91 -18.67 10.43
C PHE A 135 -5.71 -20.06 9.81
N GLY A 136 -6.73 -20.90 9.81
CA GLY A 136 -6.74 -22.16 9.07
C GLY A 136 -6.67 -21.95 7.57
N VAL A 137 -7.48 -21.04 7.02
CA VAL A 137 -7.41 -20.68 5.59
C VAL A 137 -6.06 -20.01 5.26
N LEU A 138 -5.55 -19.15 6.13
CA LEU A 138 -4.23 -18.55 5.95
C LEU A 138 -3.12 -19.60 5.92
N ALA A 139 -3.18 -20.64 6.75
CA ALA A 139 -2.21 -21.73 6.74
C ALA A 139 -2.24 -22.50 5.41
N LEU A 140 -3.45 -22.82 4.91
CA LEU A 140 -3.62 -23.48 3.62
C LEU A 140 -3.08 -22.63 2.47
N HIS A 141 -3.34 -21.32 2.48
CA HIS A 141 -2.80 -20.37 1.52
C HIS A 141 -1.25 -20.28 1.59
N GLN A 142 -0.69 -20.15 2.80
CA GLN A 142 0.75 -20.05 3.05
C GLN A 142 1.52 -21.32 2.68
N SER A 143 0.85 -22.47 2.58
CA SER A 143 1.49 -23.71 2.10
C SER A 143 2.00 -23.61 0.65
N GLY A 144 1.50 -22.65 -0.13
CA GLY A 144 1.81 -22.47 -1.55
C GLY A 144 1.17 -23.51 -2.47
N ARG A 145 0.38 -24.44 -1.92
CA ARG A 145 -0.22 -25.56 -2.67
C ARG A 145 -1.64 -25.29 -3.16
N LEU A 146 -2.29 -24.22 -2.68
CA LEU A 146 -3.71 -23.96 -2.96
C LEU A 146 -4.03 -23.81 -4.46
N THR A 147 -3.08 -23.29 -5.25
CA THR A 147 -3.21 -23.14 -6.71
C THR A 147 -3.25 -24.47 -7.47
N GLN A 148 -2.79 -25.55 -6.84
CA GLN A 148 -2.76 -26.90 -7.41
C GLN A 148 -4.06 -27.69 -7.09
N GLU A 149 -4.84 -27.22 -6.11
CA GLU A 149 -6.06 -27.89 -5.63
C GLU A 149 -7.29 -26.94 -5.69
N PRO A 150 -7.87 -26.68 -6.89
CA PRO A 150 -8.94 -25.69 -7.08
C PRO A 150 -10.19 -25.92 -6.21
N GLN A 151 -10.53 -27.18 -5.92
CA GLN A 151 -11.67 -27.51 -5.06
C GLN A 151 -11.46 -27.02 -3.62
N VAL A 152 -10.24 -27.18 -3.09
CA VAL A 152 -9.88 -26.69 -1.75
C VAL A 152 -9.86 -25.16 -1.73
N MET A 153 -9.41 -24.53 -2.82
CA MET A 153 -9.46 -23.07 -2.97
C MET A 153 -10.88 -22.53 -2.87
N VAL A 154 -11.84 -23.12 -3.59
CA VAL A 154 -13.27 -22.75 -3.49
C VAL A 154 -13.78 -22.92 -2.07
N ALA A 155 -13.45 -24.06 -1.45
CA ALA A 155 -13.87 -24.37 -0.09
C ALA A 155 -13.29 -23.36 0.94
N CYS A 156 -12.07 -22.87 0.71
CA CYS A 156 -11.46 -21.79 1.49
C CYS A 156 -12.19 -20.46 1.31
N VAL A 157 -12.50 -20.07 0.07
CA VAL A 157 -13.25 -18.84 -0.22
C VAL A 157 -14.64 -18.87 0.42
N GLN A 158 -15.36 -19.99 0.31
CA GLN A 158 -16.66 -20.17 0.95
C GLN A 158 -16.60 -20.03 2.48
N LEU A 159 -15.52 -20.56 3.09
CA LEU A 159 -15.29 -20.39 4.51
C LEU A 159 -15.04 -18.90 4.84
N LEU A 160 -14.21 -18.19 4.08
CA LEU A 160 -13.97 -16.74 4.27
C LEU A 160 -15.25 -15.90 4.09
N GLN A 161 -16.09 -16.25 3.10
CA GLN A 161 -17.39 -15.60 2.89
C GLN A 161 -18.28 -15.75 4.13
N SER A 162 -18.35 -16.95 4.73
CA SER A 162 -19.12 -17.18 5.96
C SER A 162 -18.62 -16.34 7.15
N LEU A 163 -17.36 -15.92 7.15
CA LEU A 163 -16.75 -15.11 8.19
C LEU A 163 -16.97 -13.60 8.00
N THR A 164 -17.31 -13.17 6.78
CA THR A 164 -17.46 -11.75 6.41
C THR A 164 -18.49 -10.98 7.24
N PRO A 165 -19.65 -11.55 7.65
CA PRO A 165 -20.61 -10.88 8.53
C PRO A 165 -20.05 -10.52 9.91
N HIS A 166 -18.96 -11.16 10.37
CA HIS A 166 -18.40 -11.00 11.71
C HIS A 166 -17.32 -9.91 11.81
N ARG A 167 -17.55 -8.77 11.15
CA ARG A 167 -16.60 -7.64 11.07
C ARG A 167 -16.15 -7.08 12.42
N GLN A 168 -17.02 -7.12 13.43
CA GLN A 168 -16.69 -6.69 14.79
C GLN A 168 -15.51 -7.45 15.42
N HIS A 169 -15.22 -8.66 14.93
CA HIS A 169 -14.12 -9.50 15.42
C HIS A 169 -12.96 -9.58 14.43
N LEU A 170 -13.26 -9.77 13.15
CA LEU A 170 -12.26 -10.05 12.12
C LEU A 170 -11.92 -8.86 11.23
N LYS A 171 -12.59 -7.70 11.41
CA LYS A 171 -12.44 -6.51 10.57
C LYS A 171 -12.55 -6.86 9.09
N ASP A 172 -11.53 -6.54 8.30
CA ASP A 172 -11.43 -6.76 6.85
C ASP A 172 -10.55 -7.97 6.48
N LEU A 173 -10.09 -8.75 7.48
CA LEU A 173 -9.17 -9.87 7.25
C LEU A 173 -9.72 -10.96 6.33
N PRO A 174 -11.01 -11.36 6.38
CA PRO A 174 -11.53 -12.37 5.45
C PRO A 174 -11.44 -11.91 3.99
N THR A 175 -11.83 -10.65 3.71
CA THR A 175 -11.75 -10.10 2.35
C THR A 175 -10.31 -9.88 1.90
N LYS A 176 -9.41 -9.45 2.79
CA LYS A 176 -7.96 -9.39 2.50
C LYS A 176 -7.40 -10.76 2.11
N THR A 177 -7.76 -11.80 2.84
CA THR A 177 -7.33 -13.18 2.53
C THR A 177 -7.89 -13.64 1.17
N MET A 178 -9.12 -13.28 0.82
CA MET A 178 -9.67 -13.54 -0.52
C MET A 178 -8.90 -12.81 -1.62
N MET A 179 -8.48 -11.56 -1.38
CA MET A 179 -7.62 -10.80 -2.31
C MET A 179 -6.23 -11.43 -2.47
N ASP A 180 -5.63 -11.91 -1.38
CA ASP A 180 -4.34 -12.60 -1.43
C ASP A 180 -4.43 -13.88 -2.27
N ILE A 181 -5.49 -14.68 -2.08
CA ILE A 181 -5.78 -15.86 -2.91
C ILE A 181 -5.94 -15.45 -4.38
N LEU A 182 -6.73 -14.41 -4.67
CA LEU A 182 -6.93 -13.93 -6.05
C LEU A 182 -5.63 -13.52 -6.73
N ASN A 183 -4.70 -12.89 -6.00
CA ASN A 183 -3.43 -12.42 -6.55
C ASN A 183 -2.51 -13.58 -7.00
N GLN A 184 -2.66 -14.77 -6.42
CA GLN A 184 -1.86 -15.96 -6.76
C GLN A 184 -2.48 -16.83 -7.87
N VAL A 185 -3.71 -16.54 -8.28
CA VAL A 185 -4.47 -17.37 -9.21
C VAL A 185 -4.21 -16.98 -10.67
N SER A 186 -4.14 -17.99 -11.56
CA SER A 186 -4.02 -17.77 -13.01
C SER A 186 -5.38 -17.41 -13.63
N PRO A 187 -5.42 -16.71 -14.78
CA PRO A 187 -6.69 -16.36 -15.43
C PRO A 187 -7.60 -17.56 -15.73
N GLY A 188 -7.03 -18.71 -16.11
CA GLY A 188 -7.79 -19.92 -16.38
C GLY A 188 -8.49 -20.49 -15.14
N VAL A 189 -7.76 -20.59 -14.01
CA VAL A 189 -8.33 -21.08 -12.75
C VAL A 189 -9.39 -20.12 -12.20
N PHE A 190 -9.16 -18.80 -12.35
CA PHE A 190 -10.15 -17.81 -11.99
C PHE A 190 -11.46 -18.02 -12.76
N GLU A 191 -11.38 -18.11 -14.09
CA GLU A 191 -12.56 -18.19 -14.94
C GLU A 191 -13.35 -19.49 -14.76
N GLN A 192 -12.66 -20.62 -14.63
CA GLN A 192 -13.28 -21.95 -14.56
C GLN A 192 -13.89 -22.25 -13.19
N VAL A 193 -13.25 -21.80 -12.11
CA VAL A 193 -13.57 -22.29 -10.76
C VAL A 193 -13.86 -21.14 -9.79
N LEU A 194 -12.95 -20.17 -9.67
CA LEU A 194 -13.04 -19.18 -8.59
C LEU A 194 -14.12 -18.11 -8.83
N PHE A 195 -14.40 -17.79 -10.10
CA PHE A 195 -15.37 -16.77 -10.46
C PHE A 195 -16.78 -17.11 -9.98
N SER A 196 -17.22 -18.37 -10.10
CA SER A 196 -18.53 -18.80 -9.62
C SER A 196 -18.63 -18.71 -8.10
N ALA A 197 -17.55 -19.05 -7.38
CA ALA A 197 -17.49 -18.93 -5.93
C ALA A 197 -17.58 -17.48 -5.45
N LEU A 198 -16.92 -16.55 -6.15
CA LEU A 198 -16.90 -15.11 -5.80
C LEU A 198 -18.03 -14.30 -6.41
N GLN A 199 -18.88 -14.91 -7.25
CA GLN A 199 -19.86 -14.17 -8.04
C GLN A 199 -20.77 -13.28 -7.16
N SER A 200 -21.24 -13.81 -6.03
CA SER A 200 -22.09 -13.08 -5.07
C SER A 200 -21.41 -11.83 -4.50
N ASP A 201 -20.13 -11.93 -4.15
CA ASP A 201 -19.34 -10.80 -3.66
C ASP A 201 -19.09 -9.77 -4.75
N LEU A 202 -18.69 -10.23 -5.94
CA LEU A 202 -18.39 -9.38 -7.09
C LEU A 202 -19.63 -8.67 -7.65
N SER A 203 -20.83 -9.20 -7.41
CA SER A 203 -22.09 -8.61 -7.88
C SER A 203 -22.61 -7.49 -6.96
N THR A 204 -22.02 -7.32 -5.77
CA THR A 204 -22.43 -6.31 -4.78
C THR A 204 -21.27 -5.39 -4.34
N PRO A 205 -20.49 -4.81 -5.26
CA PRO A 205 -19.24 -4.13 -4.93
C PRO A 205 -19.43 -2.85 -4.10
N PHE A 206 -20.59 -2.21 -4.18
CA PHE A 206 -20.85 -0.94 -3.49
C PHE A 206 -21.40 -1.09 -2.07
N ARG A 207 -21.49 -2.31 -1.54
CA ARG A 207 -22.00 -2.55 -0.17
C ARG A 207 -20.95 -2.24 0.90
N THR A 208 -19.68 -2.55 0.65
CA THR A 208 -18.57 -2.25 1.57
C THR A 208 -17.30 -1.90 0.81
N PRO A 209 -16.39 -1.07 1.39
CA PRO A 209 -15.11 -0.75 0.75
C PRO A 209 -14.28 -1.96 0.33
N GLU A 210 -14.31 -3.02 1.12
CA GLU A 210 -13.55 -4.24 0.88
C GLU A 210 -14.10 -5.03 -0.30
N GLN A 211 -15.42 -5.03 -0.51
CA GLN A 211 -16.03 -5.66 -1.68
C GLN A 211 -15.74 -4.87 -2.97
N LEU A 212 -15.74 -3.54 -2.90
CA LEU A 212 -15.29 -2.72 -4.02
C LEU A 212 -13.82 -3.05 -4.36
N HIS A 213 -12.95 -3.08 -3.35
CA HIS A 213 -11.54 -3.39 -3.55
C HIS A 213 -11.32 -4.81 -4.12
N LEU A 214 -12.07 -5.81 -3.64
CA LEU A 214 -12.05 -7.17 -4.19
C LEU A 214 -12.37 -7.18 -5.70
N LEU A 215 -13.40 -6.44 -6.12
CA LEU A 215 -13.75 -6.32 -7.53
C LEU A 215 -12.68 -5.58 -8.34
N LEU A 216 -12.12 -4.49 -7.80
CA LEU A 216 -11.04 -3.75 -8.46
C LEU A 216 -9.80 -4.62 -8.66
N VAL A 217 -9.39 -5.40 -7.65
CA VAL A 217 -8.27 -6.37 -7.75
C VAL A 217 -8.58 -7.42 -8.82
N ALA A 218 -9.79 -7.98 -8.84
CA ALA A 218 -10.19 -8.94 -9.86
C ALA A 218 -10.13 -8.34 -11.28
N LEU A 219 -10.58 -7.10 -11.47
CA LEU A 219 -10.51 -6.40 -12.77
C LEU A 219 -9.08 -6.11 -13.22
N GLN A 220 -8.21 -5.75 -12.28
CA GLN A 220 -6.80 -5.52 -12.59
C GLN A 220 -6.08 -6.81 -12.96
N ARG A 221 -6.39 -7.92 -12.28
CA ARG A 221 -5.72 -9.21 -12.48
C ARG A 221 -6.25 -9.95 -13.71
N PHE A 222 -7.54 -9.81 -14.02
CA PHE A 222 -8.23 -10.57 -15.07
C PHE A 222 -8.97 -9.67 -16.09
N PRO A 223 -8.30 -8.69 -16.72
CA PRO A 223 -8.94 -7.71 -17.61
C PRO A 223 -9.56 -8.37 -18.86
N HIS A 224 -9.01 -9.48 -19.33
CA HIS A 224 -9.53 -10.20 -20.49
C HIS A 224 -10.74 -11.09 -20.17
N THR A 225 -10.89 -11.53 -18.93
CA THR A 225 -12.02 -12.36 -18.48
C THR A 225 -13.20 -11.49 -18.08
N LEU A 226 -12.96 -10.40 -17.34
CA LEU A 226 -14.00 -9.47 -16.86
C LEU A 226 -14.26 -8.33 -17.87
N LYS A 227 -14.58 -8.69 -19.11
CA LYS A 227 -14.92 -7.71 -20.17
C LYS A 227 -16.21 -6.94 -19.84
N PRO A 228 -16.46 -5.77 -20.48
CA PRO A 228 -17.67 -4.97 -20.27
C PRO A 228 -18.98 -5.75 -20.40
N LYS A 229 -19.06 -6.75 -21.29
CA LYS A 229 -20.25 -7.62 -21.42
C LYS A 229 -20.50 -8.46 -20.17
N LYS A 230 -19.45 -8.96 -19.51
CA LYS A 230 -19.54 -9.76 -18.28
C LYS A 230 -19.85 -8.85 -17.09
N LEU A 231 -19.25 -7.67 -17.03
CA LEU A 231 -19.60 -6.63 -16.06
C LEU A 231 -21.07 -6.22 -16.15
N LYS A 232 -21.59 -6.00 -17.36
CA LYS A 232 -23.00 -5.67 -17.56
C LYS A 232 -23.94 -6.76 -17.02
N LYS A 233 -23.57 -8.02 -17.15
CA LYS A 233 -24.32 -9.14 -16.57
C LYS A 233 -24.22 -9.21 -15.04
N LEU A 234 -23.08 -8.83 -14.46
CA LEU A 234 -22.83 -8.90 -13.02
C LEU A 234 -23.42 -7.72 -12.25
N LEU A 235 -23.26 -6.52 -12.79
CA LEU A 235 -23.55 -5.25 -12.10
C LEU A 235 -24.73 -4.50 -12.70
N GLY A 236 -25.18 -4.88 -13.90
CA GLY A 236 -26.08 -4.08 -14.73
C GLY A 236 -25.37 -3.00 -15.56
N PHE A 237 -24.11 -2.70 -15.25
CA PHE A 237 -23.32 -1.62 -15.88
C PHE A 237 -22.11 -2.17 -16.64
N SER A 238 -21.74 -1.49 -17.73
CA SER A 238 -20.57 -1.87 -18.54
C SER A 238 -19.23 -1.40 -17.95
N THR A 239 -19.28 -0.44 -17.02
CA THR A 239 -18.15 0.18 -16.33
C THR A 239 -18.43 0.25 -14.82
N ILE A 240 -17.38 0.30 -14.01
CA ILE A 240 -17.54 0.47 -12.55
C ILE A 240 -17.95 1.89 -12.21
N ILE A 241 -17.45 2.88 -12.96
CA ILE A 241 -17.82 4.28 -12.77
C ILE A 241 -18.90 4.60 -13.81
N HIS A 242 -20.15 4.63 -13.36
CA HIS A 242 -21.32 4.86 -14.20
C HIS A 242 -22.23 5.90 -13.55
N GLN A 243 -22.91 6.73 -14.36
CA GLN A 243 -23.70 7.85 -13.83
C GLN A 243 -24.73 7.42 -12.76
N ASP A 244 -25.36 6.26 -12.96
CA ASP A 244 -26.36 5.72 -12.04
C ASP A 244 -25.78 5.25 -10.69
N ASN A 245 -24.49 4.93 -10.62
CA ASN A 245 -23.86 4.39 -9.41
C ASN A 245 -23.00 5.41 -8.65
N VAL A 246 -22.75 6.59 -9.22
CA VAL A 246 -21.99 7.68 -8.60
C VAL A 246 -22.44 7.96 -7.15
N PRO A 247 -23.73 8.09 -6.81
CA PRO A 247 -24.11 8.37 -5.42
C PRO A 247 -23.67 7.29 -4.43
N ARG A 248 -23.81 6.01 -4.80
CA ARG A 248 -23.42 4.87 -3.97
C ARG A 248 -21.91 4.78 -3.83
N LEU A 249 -21.18 5.02 -4.92
CA LEU A 249 -19.72 5.06 -4.93
C LEU A 249 -19.22 6.17 -4.01
N THR A 250 -19.77 7.38 -4.12
CA THR A 250 -19.39 8.51 -3.28
C THR A 250 -19.60 8.23 -1.79
N GLU A 251 -20.75 7.69 -1.38
CA GLU A 251 -21.01 7.32 0.02
C GLU A 251 -20.04 6.25 0.55
N LEU A 252 -19.71 5.26 -0.27
CA LEU A 252 -18.69 4.26 0.07
C LEU A 252 -17.31 4.91 0.26
N LEU A 253 -16.93 5.84 -0.63
CA LEU A 253 -15.64 6.55 -0.51
C LEU A 253 -15.59 7.52 0.68
N LYS A 254 -16.71 8.09 1.12
CA LYS A 254 -16.79 8.81 2.40
C LYS A 254 -16.50 7.88 3.58
N THR A 255 -16.97 6.64 3.51
CA THR A 255 -16.66 5.61 4.52
C THR A 255 -15.16 5.30 4.55
N VAL A 256 -14.53 5.17 3.36
CA VAL A 256 -13.07 5.00 3.22
C VAL A 256 -12.31 6.20 3.78
N ALA A 257 -12.73 7.43 3.45
CA ALA A 257 -12.07 8.63 3.96
C ALA A 257 -12.09 8.66 5.50
N ASN A 258 -13.22 8.27 6.10
CA ASN A 258 -13.41 8.25 7.54
C ASN A 258 -12.67 7.12 8.26
N SER A 259 -12.23 6.06 7.58
CA SER A 259 -11.38 5.03 8.22
C SER A 259 -9.89 5.42 8.25
N VAL A 260 -9.46 6.33 7.37
CA VAL A 260 -8.03 6.64 7.08
C VAL A 260 -7.65 8.03 7.61
N LYS A 261 -8.45 8.62 8.52
CA LYS A 261 -8.49 10.06 8.88
C LYS A 261 -7.12 10.75 9.06
N LYS A 262 -6.11 10.03 9.55
CA LYS A 262 -4.75 10.55 9.81
C LYS A 262 -3.64 9.70 9.21
N GLU A 263 -3.96 8.63 8.50
CA GLU A 263 -2.90 7.84 7.86
C GLU A 263 -2.34 8.66 6.71
N HIS A 264 -1.01 8.76 6.62
CA HIS A 264 -0.31 9.52 5.58
C HIS A 264 -0.17 8.73 4.27
N VAL A 265 -1.19 7.94 3.92
CA VAL A 265 -1.15 6.98 2.80
C VAL A 265 -2.48 7.02 2.05
N LEU A 266 -2.42 6.97 0.72
CA LEU A 266 -3.60 6.80 -0.12
C LEU A 266 -4.08 5.33 -0.04
N PRO A 267 -5.35 5.08 0.31
CA PRO A 267 -5.89 3.72 0.33
C PRO A 267 -5.79 3.04 -1.04
N PRO A 268 -5.40 1.75 -1.12
CA PRO A 268 -5.27 1.04 -2.39
C PRO A 268 -6.53 1.10 -3.25
N VAL A 269 -7.71 0.98 -2.64
CA VAL A 269 -9.01 1.10 -3.31
C VAL A 269 -9.17 2.41 -4.10
N MET A 270 -8.62 3.53 -3.60
CA MET A 270 -8.69 4.82 -4.31
C MET A 270 -7.72 4.89 -5.49
N LEU A 271 -6.51 4.38 -5.31
CA LEU A 271 -5.52 4.33 -6.39
C LEU A 271 -6.00 3.41 -7.52
N ASP A 272 -6.59 2.26 -7.16
CA ASP A 272 -7.11 1.29 -8.10
C ASP A 272 -8.31 1.82 -8.86
N LEU A 273 -9.19 2.56 -8.19
CA LEU A 273 -10.33 3.22 -8.81
C LEU A 273 -9.89 4.35 -9.76
N LEU A 274 -8.88 5.14 -9.38
CA LEU A 274 -8.28 6.14 -10.27
C LEU A 274 -7.70 5.49 -11.53
N LYS A 275 -6.88 4.44 -11.38
CA LYS A 275 -6.33 3.69 -12.51
C LYS A 275 -7.43 3.09 -13.39
N LEU A 276 -8.51 2.58 -12.79
CA LEU A 276 -9.63 2.04 -13.53
C LEU A 276 -10.37 3.13 -14.31
N SER A 277 -10.57 4.31 -13.72
CA SER A 277 -11.26 5.44 -14.37
C SER A 277 -10.57 5.88 -15.67
N LEU A 278 -9.23 5.80 -15.70
CA LEU A 278 -8.44 6.10 -16.88
C LEU A 278 -8.55 4.99 -17.94
N ARG A 279 -8.64 3.73 -17.53
CA ARG A 279 -8.80 2.58 -18.45
C ARG A 279 -10.19 2.53 -19.08
N GLU A 280 -11.21 2.92 -18.33
CA GLU A 280 -12.62 2.91 -18.76
C GLU A 280 -13.04 4.21 -19.46
N ASP A 281 -12.12 5.16 -19.67
CA ASP A 281 -12.41 6.51 -20.19
C ASP A 281 -13.51 7.25 -19.40
N SER A 282 -13.57 6.98 -18.10
CA SER A 282 -14.55 7.53 -17.16
C SER A 282 -13.93 8.52 -16.18
N PHE A 283 -12.68 8.93 -16.41
CA PHE A 283 -11.93 9.85 -15.54
C PHE A 283 -12.67 11.16 -15.30
N GLN A 284 -13.26 11.78 -16.33
CA GLN A 284 -13.98 13.04 -16.16
C GLN A 284 -15.20 12.88 -15.24
N LEU A 285 -15.97 11.80 -15.42
CA LEU A 285 -17.10 11.49 -14.57
C LEU A 285 -16.65 11.25 -13.12
N PHE A 286 -15.57 10.48 -12.93
CA PHE A 286 -14.98 10.21 -11.63
C PHE A 286 -14.52 11.52 -10.95
N TRP A 287 -13.70 12.32 -11.64
CA TRP A 287 -13.10 13.52 -11.08
C TRP A 287 -14.12 14.60 -10.75
N THR A 288 -15.07 14.83 -11.65
CA THR A 288 -16.10 15.86 -11.45
C THR A 288 -17.17 15.39 -10.48
N LYS A 289 -17.80 14.23 -10.71
CA LYS A 289 -18.99 13.84 -9.94
C LYS A 289 -18.67 13.17 -8.61
N VAL A 290 -17.63 12.33 -8.56
CA VAL A 290 -17.28 11.59 -7.33
C VAL A 290 -16.37 12.42 -6.44
N ILE A 291 -15.28 12.98 -6.98
CA ILE A 291 -14.30 13.73 -6.18
C ILE A 291 -14.79 15.15 -5.89
N SER A 292 -15.04 15.95 -6.93
CA SER A 292 -15.32 17.39 -6.78
C SER A 292 -16.73 17.66 -6.26
N GLU A 293 -17.75 17.07 -6.88
CA GLU A 293 -19.15 17.27 -6.49
C GLU A 293 -19.63 16.30 -5.39
N GLY A 294 -18.81 15.31 -5.02
CA GLY A 294 -19.12 14.30 -4.02
C GLY A 294 -18.30 14.50 -2.74
N LEU A 295 -17.02 14.10 -2.77
CA LEU A 295 -16.15 14.12 -1.59
C LEU A 295 -15.82 15.54 -1.09
N LEU A 296 -15.64 16.52 -1.98
CA LEU A 296 -15.34 17.90 -1.58
C LEU A 296 -16.56 18.71 -1.14
N LYS A 297 -17.79 18.21 -1.31
CA LYS A 297 -18.98 18.87 -0.74
C LYS A 297 -19.13 18.66 0.76
N GLU A 298 -18.43 17.67 1.31
CA GLU A 298 -18.38 17.44 2.75
C GLU A 298 -17.71 18.63 3.49
N PRO A 299 -17.92 18.80 4.80
CA PRO A 299 -17.13 19.76 5.56
C PRO A 299 -15.63 19.42 5.47
N PRO A 300 -14.74 20.42 5.58
CA PRO A 300 -13.29 20.20 5.57
C PRO A 300 -12.87 19.13 6.58
N GLY A 301 -12.18 18.09 6.10
CA GLY A 301 -11.87 16.92 6.91
C GLY A 301 -11.36 15.73 6.08
N PRO A 302 -11.62 14.49 6.52
CA PRO A 302 -11.04 13.29 5.91
C PRO A 302 -11.31 13.15 4.41
N SER A 303 -12.52 13.48 3.94
CA SER A 303 -12.87 13.41 2.51
C SER A 303 -12.03 14.37 1.67
N HIS A 304 -11.71 15.56 2.19
CA HIS A 304 -10.82 16.51 1.52
C HIS A 304 -9.39 15.99 1.46
N TYR A 305 -8.87 15.45 2.57
CA TYR A 305 -7.52 14.89 2.61
C TYR A 305 -7.37 13.72 1.63
N LEU A 306 -8.39 12.88 1.53
CA LEU A 306 -8.44 11.81 0.53
C LEU A 306 -8.37 12.38 -0.89
N SER A 307 -9.19 13.36 -1.23
CA SER A 307 -9.18 14.03 -2.55
C SER A 307 -7.82 14.66 -2.88
N PHE A 308 -7.14 15.27 -1.90
CA PHE A 308 -5.82 15.85 -2.13
C PHE A 308 -4.74 14.79 -2.34
N ARG A 309 -4.81 13.64 -1.65
CA ARG A 309 -3.91 12.51 -1.93
C ARG A 309 -4.15 11.92 -3.31
N VAL A 310 -5.41 11.86 -3.75
CA VAL A 310 -5.75 11.44 -5.12
C VAL A 310 -5.16 12.42 -6.13
N LEU A 311 -5.21 13.74 -5.89
CA LEU A 311 -4.54 14.73 -6.74
C LEU A 311 -3.04 14.45 -6.88
N GLY A 312 -2.34 14.22 -5.76
CA GLY A 312 -0.91 13.89 -5.78
C GLY A 312 -0.60 12.57 -6.52
N ALA A 313 -1.38 11.52 -6.24
CA ALA A 313 -1.21 10.21 -6.86
C ALA A 313 -1.60 10.17 -8.35
N ALA A 314 -2.42 11.10 -8.81
CA ALA A 314 -2.84 11.20 -10.21
C ALA A 314 -1.77 11.80 -11.12
N LEU A 315 -0.87 12.65 -10.61
CA LEU A 315 0.15 13.34 -11.41
C LEU A 315 0.89 12.44 -12.42
N PRO A 316 1.42 11.25 -12.06
CA PRO A 316 2.11 10.39 -13.02
C PRO A 316 1.18 9.65 -14.00
N LEU A 317 -0.13 9.62 -13.76
CA LEU A 317 -1.10 8.80 -14.49
C LEU A 317 -1.89 9.57 -15.55
N LEU A 318 -2.02 10.89 -15.40
CA LEU A 318 -2.89 11.72 -16.25
C LEU A 318 -2.24 12.10 -17.58
N SER A 319 -3.06 12.32 -18.62
CA SER A 319 -2.63 12.99 -19.85
C SER A 319 -2.32 14.47 -19.59
N ASP A 320 -1.71 15.15 -20.56
CA ASP A 320 -1.33 16.57 -20.40
C ASP A 320 -2.55 17.48 -20.26
N THR A 321 -3.63 17.19 -21.00
CA THR A 321 -4.91 17.89 -20.88
C THR A 321 -5.53 17.68 -19.51
N GLN A 322 -5.59 16.43 -19.05
CA GLN A 322 -6.10 16.09 -17.73
C GLN A 322 -5.27 16.74 -16.61
N LEU A 323 -3.93 16.78 -16.73
CA LEU A 323 -3.05 17.47 -15.77
C LEU A 323 -3.39 18.96 -15.66
N GLN A 324 -3.55 19.63 -16.80
CA GLN A 324 -3.92 21.05 -16.82
C GLN A 324 -5.28 21.29 -16.18
N ASP A 325 -6.26 20.44 -16.47
CA ASP A 325 -7.61 20.55 -15.93
C ASP A 325 -7.63 20.33 -14.40
N VAL A 326 -6.96 19.29 -13.88
CA VAL A 326 -6.96 19.02 -12.44
C VAL A 326 -6.19 20.07 -11.64
N LEU A 327 -5.10 20.61 -12.19
CA LEU A 327 -4.28 21.64 -11.54
C LEU A 327 -4.92 23.03 -11.58
N LYS A 328 -5.93 23.24 -12.44
CA LYS A 328 -6.75 24.46 -12.47
C LYS A 328 -8.14 24.27 -11.84
N GLY A 329 -8.46 23.05 -11.43
CA GLY A 329 -9.79 22.67 -10.96
C GLY A 329 -10.04 22.89 -9.48
N ASP A 330 -11.25 22.52 -9.05
CA ASP A 330 -11.73 22.74 -7.68
C ASP A 330 -10.91 22.00 -6.62
N VAL A 331 -10.39 20.80 -6.92
CA VAL A 331 -9.55 20.05 -5.97
C VAL A 331 -8.30 20.84 -5.60
N MET A 332 -7.63 21.42 -6.59
CA MET A 332 -6.44 22.25 -6.36
C MET A 332 -6.78 23.53 -5.59
N ARG A 333 -7.93 24.15 -5.90
CA ARG A 333 -8.43 25.33 -5.18
C ARG A 333 -8.73 25.02 -3.71
N GLN A 334 -9.40 23.90 -3.43
CA GLN A 334 -9.68 23.44 -2.07
C GLN A 334 -8.41 23.06 -1.31
N TYR A 335 -7.42 22.49 -2.00
CA TYR A 335 -6.10 22.26 -1.43
C TYR A 335 -5.46 23.57 -0.97
N GLY A 336 -5.52 24.64 -1.77
CA GLY A 336 -5.05 25.97 -1.35
C GLY A 336 -5.81 26.53 -0.14
N LEU A 337 -7.14 26.39 -0.08
CA LEU A 337 -7.90 26.78 1.11
C LEU A 337 -7.48 25.98 2.36
N HIS A 338 -7.20 24.68 2.20
CA HIS A 338 -6.65 23.86 3.27
C HIS A 338 -5.28 24.37 3.72
N LEU A 339 -4.37 24.72 2.81
CA LEU A 339 -3.06 25.28 3.14
C LEU A 339 -3.17 26.56 3.98
N LEU A 340 -4.12 27.45 3.69
CA LEU A 340 -4.35 28.65 4.53
C LEU A 340 -4.85 28.27 5.93
N SER A 341 -5.83 27.36 5.98
CA SER A 341 -6.48 27.01 7.23
C SER A 341 -5.60 26.15 8.15
N SER A 342 -4.63 25.41 7.61
CA SER A 342 -3.74 24.48 8.35
C SER A 342 -2.51 25.16 8.96
N GLN A 343 -2.25 26.44 8.68
CA GLN A 343 -1.14 27.19 9.30
C GLN A 343 -1.30 27.38 10.81
N LYS A 344 -2.50 27.18 11.36
CA LYS A 344 -2.73 27.30 12.80
C LYS A 344 -2.13 26.10 13.55
N PRO A 345 -1.50 26.31 14.72
CA PRO A 345 -0.96 25.22 15.54
C PRO A 345 -1.97 24.11 15.82
N GLY A 346 -1.52 22.86 15.81
CA GLY A 346 -2.34 21.69 16.11
C GLY A 346 -3.26 21.20 14.98
N ARG A 347 -3.24 21.84 13.80
CA ARG A 347 -4.00 21.39 12.62
C ARG A 347 -3.17 20.42 11.77
N PHE A 348 -3.87 19.49 11.14
CA PHE A 348 -3.27 18.55 10.20
C PHE A 348 -2.75 19.30 8.96
N GLN A 349 -1.53 18.99 8.55
CA GLN A 349 -0.85 19.62 7.41
C GLN A 349 -0.62 18.59 6.32
N LEU A 350 -1.26 18.80 5.15
CA LEU A 350 -1.10 17.92 4.00
C LEU A 350 0.05 18.36 3.05
N ALA A 351 0.62 19.55 3.26
CA ALA A 351 1.69 20.07 2.40
C ALA A 351 2.92 19.14 2.32
N PRO A 352 3.42 18.55 3.43
CA PRO A 352 4.55 17.62 3.36
C PRO A 352 4.24 16.36 2.54
N GLU A 353 3.02 15.82 2.63
CA GLU A 353 2.62 14.67 1.80
C GLU A 353 2.57 15.05 0.31
N MET A 354 1.99 16.20 -0.01
CA MET A 354 1.93 16.68 -1.39
C MET A 354 3.33 16.94 -1.97
N GLU A 355 4.27 17.42 -1.16
CA GLU A 355 5.66 17.59 -1.57
C GLU A 355 6.30 16.25 -1.97
N VAL A 356 6.02 15.16 -1.24
CA VAL A 356 6.49 13.81 -1.60
C VAL A 356 5.91 13.36 -2.95
N TYR A 357 4.61 13.58 -3.19
CA TYR A 357 3.99 13.24 -4.48
C TYR A 357 4.60 14.02 -5.65
N VAL A 358 4.74 15.34 -5.51
CA VAL A 358 5.29 16.19 -6.58
C VAL A 358 6.78 15.87 -6.80
N SER A 359 7.54 15.68 -5.72
CA SER A 359 8.96 15.31 -5.80
C SER A 359 9.15 13.99 -6.54
N SER A 360 8.39 12.95 -6.15
CA SER A 360 8.44 11.63 -6.79
C SER A 360 8.03 11.70 -8.27
N PHE A 361 7.02 12.50 -8.60
CA PHE A 361 6.62 12.74 -9.98
C PHE A 361 7.75 13.40 -10.79
N LEU A 362 8.29 14.52 -10.31
CA LEU A 362 9.33 15.26 -11.05
C LEU A 362 10.60 14.41 -11.22
N GLN A 363 11.00 13.66 -10.19
CA GLN A 363 12.17 12.78 -10.24
C GLN A 363 12.00 11.62 -11.24
N GLY A 364 10.78 11.07 -11.36
CA GLY A 364 10.48 9.98 -12.28
C GLY A 364 10.06 10.41 -13.70
N CYS A 365 9.71 11.69 -13.89
CA CYS A 365 9.16 12.19 -15.15
C CYS A 365 10.26 12.61 -16.12
N LYS A 366 10.38 11.90 -17.25
CA LYS A 366 11.34 12.18 -18.33
C LYS A 366 10.90 13.32 -19.26
N ASP A 367 9.62 13.67 -19.23
CA ASP A 367 9.00 14.61 -20.15
C ASP A 367 9.09 16.05 -19.59
N VAL A 368 9.75 16.92 -20.34
CA VAL A 368 10.01 18.32 -19.99
C VAL A 368 8.72 19.13 -19.89
N ASP A 369 7.78 18.93 -20.80
CA ASP A 369 6.53 19.69 -20.85
C ASP A 369 5.63 19.30 -19.67
N ARG A 370 5.61 18.00 -19.34
CA ARG A 370 4.88 17.51 -18.16
C ARG A 370 5.47 18.01 -16.85
N GLN A 371 6.80 18.03 -16.71
CA GLN A 371 7.46 18.67 -15.56
C GLN A 371 7.04 20.15 -15.45
N LEU A 372 6.98 20.85 -16.58
CA LEU A 372 6.60 22.25 -16.65
C LEU A 372 5.13 22.51 -16.28
N ILE A 373 4.20 21.67 -16.77
CA ILE A 373 2.77 21.75 -16.43
C ILE A 373 2.57 21.64 -14.92
N VAL A 374 3.21 20.65 -14.29
CA VAL A 374 3.04 20.41 -12.85
C VAL A 374 3.66 21.53 -12.02
N VAL A 375 4.92 21.91 -12.26
CA VAL A 375 5.56 22.97 -11.46
C VAL A 375 4.86 24.32 -11.63
N LYS A 376 4.38 24.65 -12.84
CA LYS A 376 3.57 25.85 -13.08
C LYS A 376 2.23 25.77 -12.37
N GLY A 377 1.51 24.65 -12.47
CA GLY A 377 0.21 24.47 -11.82
C GLY A 377 0.26 24.73 -10.32
N PHE A 378 1.25 24.17 -9.62
CA PHE A 378 1.46 24.43 -8.19
C PHE A 378 1.94 25.87 -7.90
N SER A 379 2.76 26.45 -8.78
CA SER A 379 3.21 27.86 -8.65
C SER A 379 2.09 28.87 -8.95
N SER A 380 1.07 28.47 -9.69
CA SER A 380 -0.09 29.30 -10.04
C SER A 380 -1.16 29.32 -8.95
N LEU A 381 -1.20 28.32 -8.06
CA LEU A 381 -2.10 28.32 -6.90
C LEU A 381 -1.68 29.42 -5.93
N CYS A 382 -2.53 30.43 -5.74
CA CYS A 382 -2.19 31.62 -4.97
C CYS A 382 -3.32 32.05 -4.02
N ASN A 383 -2.95 32.88 -3.05
CA ASN A 383 -3.90 33.61 -2.21
C ASN A 383 -3.58 35.10 -2.32
N GLN A 384 -4.50 35.85 -2.93
CA GLN A 384 -4.35 37.29 -3.17
C GLN A 384 -3.06 37.59 -3.95
N GLY A 385 -2.86 36.86 -5.04
CA GLY A 385 -1.70 37.02 -5.93
C GLY A 385 -0.36 36.50 -5.38
N CYS A 386 -0.30 36.00 -4.14
CA CYS A 386 0.90 35.35 -3.61
C CYS A 386 0.81 33.84 -3.79
N PRO A 387 1.67 33.20 -4.60
CA PRO A 387 1.73 31.75 -4.70
C PRO A 387 1.87 31.08 -3.34
N MET A 388 1.20 29.94 -3.20
CA MET A 388 1.06 29.21 -1.92
C MET A 388 2.21 28.25 -1.64
N VAL A 389 2.97 27.88 -2.68
CA VAL A 389 4.23 27.15 -2.52
C VAL A 389 5.33 28.09 -2.01
N PRO A 390 6.24 27.62 -1.14
CA PRO A 390 7.31 28.47 -0.62
C PRO A 390 8.30 28.86 -1.75
N PRO A 391 8.91 30.06 -1.71
CA PRO A 391 9.97 30.43 -2.66
C PRO A 391 11.13 29.41 -2.70
N SER A 392 11.43 28.77 -1.56
CA SER A 392 12.46 27.74 -1.42
C SER A 392 11.96 26.31 -1.68
N TRP A 393 10.79 26.13 -2.32
CA TRP A 393 10.20 24.80 -2.55
C TRP A 393 11.17 23.89 -3.31
N ARG A 394 11.62 22.82 -2.63
CA ARG A 394 12.79 22.03 -3.02
C ARG A 394 12.55 21.11 -4.20
N VAL A 395 11.31 20.78 -4.52
CA VAL A 395 10.95 19.84 -5.60
C VAL A 395 11.55 20.22 -6.96
N VAL A 396 11.86 21.50 -7.18
CA VAL A 396 12.51 21.96 -8.42
C VAL A 396 13.90 21.40 -8.65
N GLN A 397 14.57 20.89 -7.61
CA GLN A 397 15.84 20.18 -7.75
C GLN A 397 15.74 18.98 -8.70
N HIS A 398 14.55 18.45 -8.92
CA HIS A 398 14.28 17.33 -9.82
C HIS A 398 13.95 17.76 -11.26
N LEU A 399 13.87 19.05 -11.56
CA LEU A 399 13.65 19.53 -12.93
C LEU A 399 14.86 19.26 -13.80
N HIS A 400 14.62 18.78 -15.02
CA HIS A 400 15.67 18.73 -16.05
C HIS A 400 16.08 20.15 -16.48
N SER A 401 17.31 20.30 -17.00
CA SER A 401 17.83 21.62 -17.41
C SER A 401 16.86 22.40 -18.33
N PRO A 402 16.29 21.78 -19.40
CA PRO A 402 15.34 22.50 -20.26
C PRO A 402 14.06 22.91 -19.53
N ALA A 403 13.54 22.08 -18.64
CA ALA A 403 12.34 22.38 -17.84
C ALA A 403 12.61 23.52 -16.86
N LEU A 404 13.78 23.53 -16.22
CA LEU A 404 14.21 24.58 -15.30
C LEU A 404 14.35 25.92 -16.01
N GLN A 405 14.94 25.93 -17.21
CA GLN A 405 15.05 27.14 -18.05
C GLN A 405 13.69 27.66 -18.49
N ALA A 406 12.80 26.79 -18.96
CA ALA A 406 11.45 27.15 -19.37
C ALA A 406 10.63 27.69 -18.19
N TYR A 407 10.77 27.09 -17.00
CA TYR A 407 10.13 27.56 -15.78
C TYR A 407 10.66 28.93 -15.35
N THR A 408 11.99 29.14 -15.43
CA THR A 408 12.62 30.43 -15.10
C THR A 408 12.19 31.53 -16.06
N SER A 409 12.16 31.23 -17.36
CA SER A 409 11.64 32.15 -18.38
C SER A 409 10.18 32.53 -18.11
N TRP A 410 9.34 31.56 -17.72
CA TRP A 410 7.96 31.84 -17.33
C TRP A 410 7.86 32.72 -16.08
N LEU A 411 8.69 32.49 -15.06
CA LEU A 411 8.73 33.35 -13.87
C LEU A 411 9.12 34.79 -14.22
N LEU A 412 10.13 34.97 -15.07
CA LEU A 412 10.57 36.28 -15.55
C LEU A 412 9.45 36.97 -16.35
N ASP A 413 8.78 36.27 -17.26
CA ASP A 413 7.65 36.83 -18.01
C ASP A 413 6.50 37.25 -17.08
N MET A 414 6.13 36.41 -16.10
CA MET A 414 5.12 36.71 -15.09
C MET A 414 5.52 37.91 -14.19
N PHE A 415 6.81 38.11 -13.95
CA PHE A 415 7.32 39.25 -13.19
C PHE A 415 7.20 40.56 -14.00
N LEU A 416 7.65 40.53 -15.25
CA LEU A 416 7.64 41.67 -16.19
C LEU A 416 6.22 42.06 -16.55
N ARG A 417 5.44 41.07 -17.01
CA ARG A 417 4.07 41.18 -17.53
C ARG A 417 3.15 40.24 -16.74
N PRO A 418 2.67 40.66 -15.55
CA PRO A 418 1.81 39.83 -14.71
C PRO A 418 0.52 39.36 -15.41
N GLN A 419 0.42 38.07 -15.69
CA GLN A 419 -0.77 37.45 -16.29
C GLN A 419 -1.66 36.84 -15.20
N LEU A 420 -2.41 37.68 -14.47
CA LEU A 420 -3.23 37.25 -13.32
C LEU A 420 -4.30 36.21 -13.68
N HIS A 421 -4.77 36.18 -14.93
CA HIS A 421 -5.76 35.21 -15.41
C HIS A 421 -5.23 33.78 -15.47
N LEU A 422 -3.90 33.57 -15.42
CA LEU A 422 -3.27 32.26 -15.34
C LEU A 422 -3.11 31.73 -13.91
N LEU A 423 -3.40 32.56 -12.91
CA LEU A 423 -3.31 32.18 -11.51
C LEU A 423 -4.64 31.60 -11.02
N LEU A 424 -4.54 30.57 -10.18
CA LEU A 424 -5.67 30.01 -9.47
C LEU A 424 -5.73 30.64 -8.08
N ASP A 425 -6.42 31.78 -7.96
CA ASP A 425 -6.57 32.48 -6.69
C ASP A 425 -7.71 31.88 -5.85
N VAL A 426 -7.38 31.47 -4.63
CA VAL A 426 -8.37 30.97 -3.67
C VAL A 426 -9.20 32.09 -3.04
N SER A 427 -8.70 33.33 -3.07
CA SER A 427 -9.36 34.51 -2.52
C SER A 427 -10.31 35.16 -3.52
N THR A 428 -11.39 35.75 -3.01
CA THR A 428 -12.32 36.59 -3.79
C THR A 428 -11.94 38.08 -3.76
N LYS A 429 -10.93 38.47 -2.98
CA LYS A 429 -10.53 39.87 -2.78
C LYS A 429 -9.44 40.28 -3.79
N LYS A 430 -9.66 41.40 -4.49
CA LYS A 430 -8.84 41.83 -5.65
C LYS A 430 -7.73 42.86 -5.34
N GLN A 431 -7.44 43.18 -4.09
CA GLN A 431 -6.53 44.29 -3.78
C GLN A 431 -5.04 43.86 -3.78
N THR A 432 -4.18 44.62 -4.46
CA THR A 432 -2.70 44.53 -4.45
C THR A 432 -2.07 43.20 -4.94
N LEU A 433 -2.73 42.49 -5.85
CA LEU A 433 -2.30 41.17 -6.35
C LEU A 433 -0.92 41.18 -7.02
N VAL A 434 -0.64 42.20 -7.84
CA VAL A 434 0.59 42.27 -8.65
C VAL A 434 1.85 42.45 -7.81
N HIS A 435 1.81 43.31 -6.78
CA HIS A 435 2.97 43.55 -5.93
C HIS A 435 3.37 42.29 -5.16
N ARG A 436 2.38 41.57 -4.60
CA ARG A 436 2.61 40.32 -3.87
C ARG A 436 3.15 39.22 -4.77
N LEU A 437 2.62 39.10 -5.99
CA LEU A 437 3.13 38.18 -7.00
C LEU A 437 4.60 38.45 -7.32
N ARG A 438 4.93 39.71 -7.67
CA ARG A 438 6.31 40.11 -7.99
C ARG A 438 7.26 39.86 -6.82
N LYS A 439 6.84 40.17 -5.59
CA LYS A 439 7.62 39.88 -4.37
C LYS A 439 7.94 38.39 -4.24
N TRP A 440 6.93 37.52 -4.42
CA TRP A 440 7.14 36.08 -4.36
C TRP A 440 8.05 35.59 -5.49
N ILE A 441 7.82 36.04 -6.73
CA ILE A 441 8.64 35.65 -7.88
C ILE A 441 10.11 36.07 -7.67
N GLY A 442 10.36 37.29 -7.19
CA GLY A 442 11.71 37.76 -6.88
C GLY A 442 12.41 36.83 -5.88
N ALA A 443 11.75 36.50 -4.76
CA ALA A 443 12.29 35.55 -3.78
C ALA A 443 12.49 34.13 -4.36
N ARG A 444 11.60 33.70 -5.27
CA ARG A 444 11.70 32.40 -5.93
C ARG A 444 12.91 32.34 -6.86
N LEU A 445 13.13 33.37 -7.67
CA LEU A 445 14.28 33.46 -8.57
C LEU A 445 15.61 33.41 -7.80
N VAL A 446 15.70 34.10 -6.66
CA VAL A 446 16.86 34.00 -5.75
C VAL A 446 17.08 32.58 -5.29
N ALA A 447 16.02 31.94 -4.78
CA ALA A 447 16.11 30.58 -4.27
C ALA A 447 16.53 29.57 -5.36
N LEU A 448 16.19 29.81 -6.63
CA LEU A 448 16.69 29.00 -7.75
C LEU A 448 18.19 29.22 -7.99
N VAL A 449 18.65 30.48 -7.96
CA VAL A 449 20.08 30.81 -8.12
C VAL A 449 20.91 30.29 -6.96
N ASP A 450 20.42 30.34 -5.73
CA ASP A 450 21.16 29.91 -4.54
C ASP A 450 21.18 28.38 -4.35
N ASN A 451 20.25 27.65 -4.94
CA ASN A 451 20.12 26.21 -4.70
C ASN A 451 21.23 25.41 -5.41
N GLN A 452 22.25 24.99 -4.66
CA GLN A 452 23.41 24.25 -5.18
C GLN A 452 23.09 22.89 -5.80
N GLN A 453 21.93 22.30 -5.51
CA GLN A 453 21.52 20.99 -6.05
C GLN A 453 21.00 21.06 -7.49
N LEU A 454 20.70 22.27 -8.00
CA LEU A 454 20.21 22.45 -9.36
C LEU A 454 21.37 22.41 -10.37
N LYS A 455 21.19 21.65 -11.45
CA LYS A 455 22.02 21.78 -12.65
C LYS A 455 21.60 23.06 -13.38
N LYS A 456 22.32 24.15 -13.10
CA LYS A 456 22.07 25.47 -13.68
C LYS A 456 23.02 25.69 -14.84
N GLU A 457 22.48 26.23 -15.93
CA GLU A 457 23.32 26.78 -16.99
C GLU A 457 23.70 28.22 -16.65
N GLU A 458 24.93 28.61 -16.95
CA GLU A 458 25.45 29.95 -16.68
C GLU A 458 24.57 31.05 -17.29
N ALA A 459 24.05 30.80 -18.50
CA ALA A 459 23.12 31.70 -19.18
C ALA A 459 21.84 31.99 -18.35
N MET A 460 21.31 30.97 -17.66
CA MET A 460 20.13 31.14 -16.79
C MET A 460 20.47 32.03 -15.58
N VAL A 461 21.61 31.80 -14.93
CA VAL A 461 22.06 32.59 -13.78
C VAL A 461 22.26 34.05 -14.19
N LEU A 462 22.94 34.29 -15.31
CA LEU A 462 23.15 35.63 -15.86
C LEU A 462 21.83 36.32 -16.22
N GLN A 463 20.88 35.59 -16.83
CA GLN A 463 19.56 36.12 -17.18
C GLN A 463 18.81 36.61 -15.93
N VAL A 464 18.74 35.79 -14.89
CA VAL A 464 18.09 36.15 -13.63
C VAL A 464 18.80 37.35 -12.97
N SER A 465 20.13 37.32 -12.93
CA SER A 465 20.95 38.40 -12.35
C SER A 465 20.71 39.73 -13.03
N ARG A 466 20.75 39.76 -14.37
CA ARG A 466 20.49 40.97 -15.17
C ARG A 466 19.08 41.51 -14.97
N SER A 467 18.09 40.63 -14.98
CA SER A 467 16.70 41.03 -14.73
C SER A 467 16.53 41.62 -13.34
N VAL A 468 17.05 40.98 -12.29
CA VAL A 468 16.97 41.52 -10.92
C VAL A 468 17.64 42.90 -10.80
N LEU A 469 18.86 43.04 -11.33
CA LEU A 469 19.63 44.30 -11.25
C LEU A 469 18.91 45.45 -11.95
N SER A 470 18.38 45.21 -13.16
CA SER A 470 17.60 46.20 -13.91
C SER A 470 16.33 46.67 -13.20
N PHE A 471 15.77 45.87 -12.28
CA PHE A 471 14.60 46.28 -11.49
C PHE A 471 14.96 46.98 -10.19
N SER A 472 16.08 46.61 -9.57
CA SER A 472 16.59 47.28 -8.37
C SER A 472 16.92 48.76 -8.63
N SER A 473 17.29 49.10 -9.88
CA SER A 473 17.51 50.48 -10.32
C SER A 473 16.22 51.27 -10.57
N THR A 474 15.04 50.61 -10.60
CA THR A 474 13.80 51.24 -11.08
C THR A 474 12.74 51.42 -9.99
N VAL A 475 12.49 50.47 -9.07
CA VAL A 475 11.60 50.66 -7.89
C VAL A 475 11.92 49.65 -6.78
N LEU A 476 12.14 50.15 -5.55
CA LEU A 476 12.28 49.46 -4.24
C LEU A 476 13.41 48.41 -4.13
N ALA A 477 14.49 48.82 -3.46
CA ALA A 477 15.60 47.98 -3.04
C ALA A 477 15.12 46.73 -2.29
N TYR A 478 15.56 45.55 -2.76
CA TYR A 478 15.55 44.30 -2.00
C TYR A 478 17.00 43.99 -1.59
N PRO A 479 17.42 44.33 -0.36
CA PRO A 479 18.80 44.12 0.11
C PRO A 479 19.30 42.65 0.04
N PRO A 480 18.49 41.61 0.28
CA PRO A 480 18.97 40.23 0.24
C PRO A 480 19.39 39.74 -1.17
N LEU A 481 18.82 40.33 -2.23
CA LEU A 481 19.05 39.94 -3.63
C LEU A 481 20.43 40.36 -4.14
N LEU A 482 20.96 41.49 -3.66
CA LEU A 482 22.26 42.03 -4.11
C LEU A 482 23.44 41.23 -3.55
N LEU A 483 23.31 40.72 -2.32
CA LEU A 483 24.36 39.95 -1.64
C LEU A 483 24.54 38.54 -2.21
N THR A 484 23.45 37.84 -2.56
CA THR A 484 23.51 36.50 -3.16
C THR A 484 23.99 36.53 -4.61
N LEU A 485 23.60 37.55 -5.39
CA LEU A 485 24.08 37.73 -6.76
C LEU A 485 25.57 38.07 -6.84
N HIS A 486 26.11 38.81 -5.88
CA HIS A 486 27.56 39.09 -5.79
C HIS A 486 28.38 37.82 -5.51
N HIS A 487 27.82 36.84 -4.79
CA HIS A 487 28.48 35.56 -4.52
C HIS A 487 28.33 34.52 -5.64
N ALA A 488 27.35 34.67 -6.53
CA ALA A 488 27.13 33.75 -7.66
C ALA A 488 27.85 34.18 -8.96
N CYS A 489 28.29 35.43 -9.05
CA CYS A 489 29.05 35.98 -10.19
C CYS A 489 30.57 36.00 -9.97
N ILE A 490 31.04 35.58 -8.78
CA ILE A 490 32.44 35.26 -8.47
C ILE A 490 32.53 33.74 -8.42
#